data_AF-Q0CZZ9-F1
#
_entry.id   AF-Q0CZZ9-F1
#
_cell.length_a   1.000
_cell.length_b   1.000
_cell.length_c   1.000
_cell.angle_alpha   90.00
_cell.angle_beta   90.00
_cell.angle_gamma   90.00
#
_symmetry.space_group_name_H-M   'P 1'
#
loop_
_entity.id
_entity.type
_entity.pdbx_description
1 polymer ?
#
loop_
_entity_poly.entity_id
_entity_poly.type
_entity_poly.pdbx_seq_one_letter_code
_entity_poly.pdbx_strand_id
1 'polypeptide(L)'
;MPITGYIPPPPIPPHTDHPSVFFIPSNPNASTALSTVTERLHSRLSDEPTPIGRWALEHKLMRDTPSCLPASASQRPTQPRYMQFLSLTYYPNHGFIYTSQPDQTTAHHQHQQHPGAVTTPAQPTPTPSQQQPPSPAMVMTTVPLPSCSTLFQHFVYACQPFWCHRHTVTVPSGMVYDVGDFRVRVGDVRQTAPTARVRGTVVEVEWRGPTLAAAIAAQFLHRQHAGNAPESGEGADADDDSGIDVMFLPEGIAEADVDAEYAAVAALIREFWGRLGIEGAREAILVPDVGKEVKAQLRRLQVQGKQSLGVTGATEPQPEEDPDPDAGVDVARQFMEIFRFNR
;
A
#
# COMPACT_ATOMS: atom_id res chain seq x y z
N MET A 1 42.07 -5.20 28.92
CA MET A 1 41.45 -4.69 27.68
C MET A 1 39.95 -4.65 27.91
N PRO A 2 39.27 -3.51 27.78
CA PRO A 2 37.83 -3.44 28.01
C PRO A 2 37.08 -4.03 26.81
N ILE A 3 36.15 -4.93 27.09
CA ILE A 3 35.21 -5.48 26.12
C ILE A 3 34.25 -4.34 25.78
N THR A 4 34.43 -3.73 24.61
CA THR A 4 33.44 -2.81 24.04
C THR A 4 32.16 -3.60 23.81
N GLY A 5 31.18 -3.39 24.69
CA GLY A 5 29.84 -3.97 24.57
C GLY A 5 29.25 -3.59 23.22
N TYR A 6 28.84 -4.61 22.47
CA TYR A 6 28.03 -4.44 21.28
C TYR A 6 26.67 -3.93 21.72
N ILE A 7 26.43 -2.63 21.56
CA ILE A 7 25.09 -2.06 21.71
C ILE A 7 24.33 -2.46 20.44
N PRO A 8 23.32 -3.33 20.52
CA PRO A 8 22.51 -3.64 19.35
C PRO A 8 21.90 -2.34 18.81
N PRO A 9 21.81 -2.17 17.49
CA PRO A 9 21.13 -1.01 16.92
C PRO A 9 19.71 -0.92 17.50
N PRO A 10 19.20 0.30 17.76
CA PRO A 10 17.84 0.47 18.22
C PRO A 10 16.89 -0.22 17.22
N PRO A 11 15.79 -0.83 17.70
CA PRO A 11 14.80 -1.43 16.82
C PRO A 11 14.35 -0.36 15.81
N ILE A 12 14.41 -0.71 14.52
CA ILE A 12 13.88 0.13 13.46
C ILE A 12 12.41 0.37 13.81
N PRO A 13 11.96 1.65 13.93
CA PRO A 13 10.58 1.92 14.28
C PRO A 13 9.66 1.27 13.24
N PRO A 14 8.52 0.68 13.66
CA PRO A 14 7.58 0.07 12.74
C PRO A 14 7.17 1.09 11.67
N HIS A 15 7.28 0.70 10.40
CA HIS A 15 6.95 1.53 9.25
C HIS A 15 5.43 1.65 9.09
N THR A 16 4.84 2.40 10.01
CA THR A 16 3.40 2.73 10.06
C THR A 16 3.20 4.17 9.65
N ASP A 17 3.77 4.44 8.49
CA ASP A 17 3.76 5.73 7.86
C ASP A 17 2.38 5.97 7.25
N HIS A 18 1.93 7.24 7.20
CA HIS A 18 0.72 7.64 6.48
C HIS A 18 1.12 8.26 5.15
N PRO A 19 1.33 7.44 4.11
CA PRO A 19 1.72 7.89 2.79
C PRO A 19 0.53 8.50 2.05
N SER A 20 0.84 9.27 1.03
CA SER A 20 -0.11 9.83 0.08
C SER A 20 0.59 10.04 -1.25
N VAL A 21 0.05 9.50 -2.33
CA VAL A 21 0.71 9.53 -3.63
C VAL A 21 -0.04 10.44 -4.59
N PHE A 22 0.68 11.39 -5.18
CA PHE A 22 0.23 12.29 -6.23
C PHE A 22 0.95 11.99 -7.53
N PHE A 23 0.24 12.07 -8.65
CA PHE A 23 0.82 11.90 -9.98
C PHE A 23 0.42 13.04 -10.90
N ILE A 24 1.42 13.75 -11.41
CA ILE A 24 1.26 14.85 -12.36
C ILE A 24 1.56 14.29 -13.76
N PRO A 25 0.54 14.07 -14.61
CA PRO A 25 0.76 13.56 -15.96
C PRO A 25 1.58 14.56 -16.78
N SER A 26 2.46 14.05 -17.64
CA SER A 26 3.16 14.85 -18.64
C SER A 26 2.93 14.28 -20.03
N ASN A 27 2.92 15.17 -21.02
CA ASN A 27 2.93 14.78 -22.42
C ASN A 27 4.31 14.22 -22.78
N PRO A 28 4.41 13.21 -23.66
CA PRO A 28 5.71 12.60 -24.00
C PRO A 28 6.78 13.56 -24.51
N ASN A 29 6.36 14.71 -25.07
CA ASN A 29 7.24 15.73 -25.63
C ASN A 29 7.42 16.96 -24.71
N ALA A 30 6.79 16.97 -23.53
CA ALA A 30 6.87 18.08 -22.58
C ALA A 30 7.86 17.75 -21.46
N SER A 31 8.41 18.79 -20.83
CA SER A 31 9.11 18.63 -19.55
C SER A 31 8.15 18.06 -18.51
N THR A 32 8.70 17.32 -17.56
CA THR A 32 7.95 16.86 -16.40
C THR A 32 7.76 18.01 -15.40
N ALA A 33 6.88 17.82 -14.42
CA ALA A 33 6.65 18.80 -13.37
C ALA A 33 7.71 18.74 -12.25
N LEU A 34 8.75 17.90 -12.41
CA LEU A 34 9.75 17.65 -11.38
C LEU A 34 10.43 18.94 -10.90
N SER A 35 10.91 19.78 -11.83
CA SER A 35 11.56 21.05 -11.48
C SER A 35 10.59 21.98 -10.76
N THR A 36 9.35 22.07 -11.22
CA THR A 36 8.30 22.89 -10.59
C THR A 36 7.98 22.39 -9.18
N VAL A 37 7.87 21.08 -8.96
CA VAL A 37 7.65 20.52 -7.62
C VAL A 37 8.81 20.88 -6.70
N THR A 38 10.05 20.62 -7.13
CA THR A 38 11.24 20.91 -6.33
C THR A 38 11.38 22.40 -6.02
N GLU A 39 11.20 23.29 -7.00
CA GLU A 39 11.23 24.75 -6.79
C GLU A 39 10.18 25.20 -5.77
N ARG A 40 8.96 24.67 -5.87
CA ARG A 40 7.86 25.06 -4.97
C ARG A 40 8.03 24.50 -3.56
N LEU A 41 8.61 23.30 -3.42
CA LEU A 41 9.02 22.79 -2.10
C LEU A 41 9.95 23.79 -1.40
N HIS A 42 10.94 24.33 -2.12
CA HIS A 42 11.91 25.28 -1.55
C HIS A 42 11.40 26.71 -1.35
N SER A 43 10.34 27.13 -2.04
CA SER A 43 9.91 28.54 -2.07
C SER A 43 8.54 28.82 -1.44
N ARG A 44 7.68 27.80 -1.28
CA ARG A 44 6.29 27.98 -0.80
C ARG A 44 6.05 27.50 0.61
N LEU A 45 6.96 26.68 1.15
CA LEU A 45 6.84 26.12 2.48
C LEU A 45 7.65 26.96 3.48
N SER A 46 7.15 27.04 4.71
CA SER A 46 7.83 27.73 5.81
C SER A 46 9.12 27.02 6.22
N ASP A 47 9.09 25.69 6.19
CA ASP A 47 10.20 24.83 6.59
C ASP A 47 11.10 24.56 5.39
N GLU A 48 12.41 24.69 5.60
CA GLU A 48 13.40 24.49 4.54
C GLU A 48 13.53 22.99 4.20
N PRO A 49 13.28 22.58 2.94
CA PRO A 49 13.44 21.19 2.54
C PRO A 49 14.88 20.71 2.63
N THR A 50 15.12 19.69 3.45
CA THR A 50 16.45 19.08 3.60
C THR A 50 16.55 17.81 2.75
N PRO A 51 17.45 17.74 1.76
CA PRO A 51 17.62 16.54 0.95
C PRO A 51 18.28 15.43 1.79
N ILE A 52 17.61 14.28 1.92
CA ILE A 52 18.10 13.16 2.77
C ILE A 52 18.54 11.93 1.97
N GLY A 53 18.20 11.84 0.69
CA GLY A 53 18.60 10.68 -0.09
C GLY A 53 17.92 10.55 -1.44
N ARG A 54 18.03 9.34 -1.98
CA ARG A 54 17.44 8.93 -3.25
C ARG A 54 16.54 7.72 -3.04
N TRP A 55 15.59 7.57 -3.94
CA TRP A 55 14.70 6.42 -3.95
C TRP A 55 14.42 5.98 -5.39
N ALA A 56 14.01 4.73 -5.54
CA ALA A 56 13.51 4.22 -6.80
C ALA A 56 12.31 3.30 -6.59
N LEU A 57 11.53 3.14 -7.66
CA LEU A 57 10.43 2.19 -7.72
C LEU A 57 10.39 1.51 -9.08
N GLU A 58 9.87 0.28 -9.09
CA GLU A 58 9.46 -0.41 -10.30
C GLU A 58 8.05 -0.97 -10.12
N HIS A 59 7.15 -0.61 -11.03
CA HIS A 59 5.78 -1.09 -11.12
C HIS A 59 5.57 -1.86 -12.44
N LYS A 60 4.92 -3.00 -12.37
CA LYS A 60 4.54 -3.82 -13.53
C LYS A 60 3.06 -4.13 -13.48
N LEU A 61 2.35 -3.88 -14.58
CA LEU A 61 0.94 -4.23 -14.72
C LEU A 61 0.77 -5.40 -15.69
N MET A 62 0.05 -6.42 -15.23
CA MET A 62 -0.50 -7.49 -16.05
C MET A 62 -2.03 -7.39 -16.11
N ARG A 63 -2.59 -7.83 -17.23
CA ARG A 63 -4.03 -7.94 -17.45
C ARG A 63 -4.34 -9.36 -17.93
N ASP A 64 -5.51 -9.88 -17.61
CA ASP A 64 -5.92 -11.18 -18.13
C ASP A 64 -6.01 -11.17 -19.66
N THR A 65 -5.45 -12.21 -20.29
CA THR A 65 -5.39 -12.35 -21.75
C THR A 65 -6.78 -12.43 -22.40
N PRO A 66 -7.79 -13.13 -21.83
CA PRO A 66 -9.15 -13.17 -22.39
C PRO A 66 -9.80 -11.78 -22.52
N SER A 67 -9.54 -10.87 -21.58
CA SER A 67 -10.04 -9.50 -21.66
C SER A 67 -9.38 -8.63 -22.72
N CYS A 68 -8.31 -9.11 -23.35
CA CYS A 68 -7.66 -8.45 -24.47
C CYS A 68 -8.24 -8.88 -25.83
N LEU A 69 -9.13 -9.87 -25.86
CA LEU A 69 -9.78 -10.32 -27.09
C LEU A 69 -10.78 -9.27 -27.62
N PRO A 70 -11.02 -9.21 -28.94
CA PRO A 70 -12.04 -8.35 -29.53
C PRO A 70 -13.43 -8.63 -28.96
N ALA A 71 -14.31 -7.63 -28.96
CA ALA A 71 -15.68 -7.76 -28.44
C ALA A 71 -16.53 -8.81 -29.18
N SER A 72 -16.14 -9.20 -30.40
CA SER A 72 -16.78 -10.26 -31.18
C SER A 72 -16.46 -11.67 -30.70
N ALA A 73 -15.52 -11.85 -29.77
CA ALA A 73 -15.21 -13.15 -29.18
C ALA A 73 -16.22 -13.49 -28.08
N SER A 74 -16.96 -14.58 -28.24
CA SER A 74 -18.02 -15.02 -27.31
C SER A 74 -17.55 -15.36 -25.88
N GLN A 75 -16.24 -15.34 -25.61
CA GLN A 75 -15.63 -15.67 -24.32
C GLN A 75 -15.05 -14.47 -23.59
N ARG A 76 -15.31 -13.23 -24.03
CA ARG A 76 -14.77 -12.05 -23.35
C ARG A 76 -15.40 -11.91 -21.95
N PRO A 77 -14.58 -11.86 -20.88
CA PRO A 77 -15.09 -11.55 -19.55
C PRO A 77 -15.77 -10.17 -19.51
N THR A 78 -16.82 -10.05 -18.70
CA THR A 78 -17.52 -8.77 -18.48
C THR A 78 -16.63 -7.75 -17.77
N GLN A 79 -15.68 -8.21 -16.95
CA GLN A 79 -14.71 -7.36 -16.26
C GLN A 79 -13.26 -7.84 -16.44
N PRO A 80 -12.33 -6.94 -16.78
CA PRO A 80 -10.91 -7.27 -16.85
C PRO A 80 -10.31 -7.48 -15.46
N ARG A 81 -9.45 -8.50 -15.36
CA ARG A 81 -8.67 -8.80 -14.15
C ARG A 81 -7.26 -8.26 -14.30
N TYR A 82 -6.71 -7.79 -13.19
CA TYR A 82 -5.40 -7.19 -13.13
C TYR A 82 -4.54 -7.86 -12.08
N MET A 83 -3.24 -7.90 -12.36
CA MET A 83 -2.20 -8.30 -11.42
C MET A 83 -1.09 -7.26 -11.51
N GLN A 84 -0.67 -6.75 -10.37
CA GLN A 84 0.32 -5.71 -10.26
C GLN A 84 1.47 -6.18 -9.40
N PHE A 85 2.69 -5.82 -9.80
CA PHE A 85 3.90 -6.02 -9.03
C PHE A 85 4.52 -4.66 -8.74
N LEU A 86 4.98 -4.45 -7.52
CA LEU A 86 5.67 -3.23 -7.12
C LEU A 86 6.88 -3.59 -6.25
N SER A 87 7.98 -2.89 -6.50
CA SER A 87 9.12 -2.84 -5.60
C SER A 87 9.46 -1.38 -5.28
N LEU A 88 9.86 -1.14 -4.03
CA LEU A 88 10.22 0.17 -3.50
C LEU A 88 11.59 0.05 -2.82
N THR A 89 12.55 0.92 -3.15
CA THR A 89 13.91 0.79 -2.60
C THR A 89 14.00 1.00 -1.09
N TYR A 90 13.01 1.67 -0.49
CA TYR A 90 12.93 1.90 0.94
C TYR A 90 12.13 0.81 1.70
N TYR A 91 11.66 -0.22 0.99
CA TYR A 91 11.23 -1.50 1.54
C TYR A 91 12.03 -2.63 0.88
N PRO A 92 13.34 -2.76 1.19
CA PRO A 92 14.27 -3.60 0.44
C PRO A 92 13.96 -5.11 0.54
N ASN A 93 13.19 -5.53 1.55
CA ASN A 93 12.82 -6.92 1.77
C ASN A 93 11.45 -7.27 1.18
N HIS A 94 10.66 -6.27 0.78
CA HIS A 94 9.27 -6.45 0.38
C HIS A 94 9.08 -6.26 -1.13
N GLY A 95 8.43 -7.22 -1.75
CA GLY A 95 7.76 -7.07 -3.03
C GLY A 95 6.25 -7.15 -2.84
N PHE A 96 5.52 -6.24 -3.46
CA PHE A 96 4.08 -6.16 -3.31
C PHE A 96 3.38 -6.69 -4.56
N ILE A 97 2.35 -7.51 -4.36
CA ILE A 97 1.51 -8.08 -5.41
C ILE A 97 0.05 -7.72 -5.14
N TYR A 98 -0.62 -7.06 -6.09
CA TYR A 98 -2.04 -6.70 -5.98
C TYR A 98 -2.83 -7.31 -7.12
N THR A 99 -3.74 -8.24 -6.79
CA THR A 99 -4.48 -9.05 -7.75
C THR A 99 -5.99 -8.90 -7.64
N SER A 100 -6.71 -8.95 -8.75
CA SER A 100 -8.17 -8.98 -8.75
C SER A 100 -8.67 -10.30 -8.16
N GLN A 101 -9.67 -10.21 -7.28
CA GLN A 101 -10.37 -11.37 -6.76
C GLN A 101 -11.15 -12.06 -7.89
N PRO A 102 -11.28 -13.39 -7.85
CA PRO A 102 -12.22 -14.09 -8.71
C PRO A 102 -13.65 -13.68 -8.32
N ASP A 103 -14.50 -13.43 -9.31
CA ASP A 103 -15.93 -13.18 -9.08
C ASP A 103 -16.55 -14.40 -8.37
N GLN A 104 -16.90 -14.25 -7.09
CA GLN A 104 -17.70 -15.24 -6.38
C GLN A 104 -19.17 -15.12 -6.82
N THR A 105 -19.49 -15.49 -8.07
CA THR A 105 -20.90 -15.68 -8.49
C THR A 105 -20.97 -16.43 -9.82
N THR A 106 -21.04 -17.76 -9.77
CA THR A 106 -22.02 -18.64 -10.47
C THR A 106 -21.58 -20.12 -10.40
N ALA A 107 -21.67 -20.72 -9.22
CA ALA A 107 -21.96 -22.14 -9.09
C ALA A 107 -23.30 -22.23 -8.36
N HIS A 108 -24.32 -22.76 -9.05
CA HIS A 108 -25.75 -22.78 -8.69
C HIS A 108 -26.62 -21.58 -9.11
N HIS A 109 -26.95 -21.52 -10.40
CA HIS A 109 -28.35 -21.26 -10.77
C HIS A 109 -28.79 -22.27 -11.83
N GLN A 110 -29.71 -23.14 -11.39
CA GLN A 110 -30.42 -24.08 -12.25
C GLN A 110 -31.21 -23.34 -13.32
N HIS A 111 -31.17 -23.95 -14.49
CA HIS A 111 -32.08 -23.82 -15.62
C HIS A 111 -33.54 -23.55 -15.19
N GLN A 112 -34.08 -22.38 -15.52
CA GLN A 112 -35.52 -22.23 -15.78
C GLN A 112 -35.74 -21.16 -16.86
N GLN A 113 -36.08 -21.65 -18.05
CA GLN A 113 -36.52 -20.90 -19.21
C GLN A 113 -37.96 -20.42 -18.99
N HIS A 114 -38.25 -19.16 -19.29
CA HIS A 114 -39.59 -18.73 -19.72
C HIS A 114 -39.49 -17.56 -20.71
N PRO A 115 -40.16 -17.63 -21.88
CA PRO A 115 -40.28 -16.53 -22.82
C PRO A 115 -41.64 -15.82 -22.68
N GLY A 116 -41.69 -14.49 -22.92
CA GLY A 116 -42.95 -13.79 -23.15
C GLY A 116 -42.89 -12.28 -22.92
N ALA A 117 -42.89 -11.52 -24.01
CA ALA A 117 -42.85 -10.06 -24.06
C ALA A 117 -44.24 -9.41 -23.99
N VAL A 118 -44.35 -8.18 -23.46
CA VAL A 118 -45.22 -7.10 -23.99
C VAL A 118 -44.63 -5.72 -23.67
N THR A 119 -44.63 -4.85 -24.68
CA THR A 119 -44.13 -3.47 -24.75
C THR A 119 -45.19 -2.41 -24.43
N THR A 120 -44.81 -1.28 -23.80
CA THR A 120 -45.37 0.07 -24.09
C THR A 120 -44.42 1.21 -23.65
N PRO A 121 -44.46 2.42 -24.27
CA PRO A 121 -43.36 3.40 -24.24
C PRO A 121 -43.66 4.76 -23.56
N ALA A 122 -42.55 5.49 -23.29
CA ALA A 122 -42.34 6.95 -23.25
C ALA A 122 -42.55 7.77 -21.94
N GLN A 123 -41.45 8.29 -21.36
CA GLN A 123 -41.13 9.75 -21.28
C GLN A 123 -39.69 10.02 -20.76
N PRO A 124 -39.09 11.22 -21.00
CA PRO A 124 -37.63 11.43 -21.04
C PRO A 124 -37.00 12.23 -19.86
N THR A 125 -35.70 11.97 -19.64
CA THR A 125 -34.60 12.82 -19.06
C THR A 125 -34.66 13.27 -17.58
N PRO A 126 -33.51 13.64 -16.93
CA PRO A 126 -32.07 13.43 -17.21
C PRO A 126 -31.31 12.83 -15.98
N THR A 127 -30.24 12.03 -16.14
CA THR A 127 -28.84 12.44 -15.81
C THR A 127 -27.90 11.28 -16.14
N PRO A 128 -26.77 11.49 -16.84
CA PRO A 128 -25.69 10.51 -16.88
C PRO A 128 -24.81 10.72 -15.65
N SER A 129 -25.21 10.16 -14.50
CA SER A 129 -24.19 9.78 -13.53
C SER A 129 -23.40 8.65 -14.17
N GLN A 130 -22.16 8.94 -14.57
CA GLN A 130 -21.17 7.93 -14.87
C GLN A 130 -20.96 7.11 -13.59
N GLN A 131 -21.83 6.13 -13.34
CA GLN A 131 -21.53 5.03 -12.46
C GLN A 131 -20.37 4.28 -13.13
N GLN A 132 -19.15 4.59 -12.69
CA GLN A 132 -18.02 3.70 -12.92
C GLN A 132 -18.46 2.30 -12.47
N PRO A 133 -18.30 1.27 -13.31
CA PRO A 133 -18.56 -0.10 -12.87
C PRO A 133 -17.75 -0.36 -11.60
N PRO A 134 -18.31 -1.10 -10.62
CA PRO A 134 -17.59 -1.40 -9.39
C PRO A 134 -16.25 -2.04 -9.76
N SER A 135 -15.15 -1.41 -9.35
CA SER A 135 -13.82 -1.98 -9.57
C SER A 135 -13.76 -3.35 -8.89
N PRO A 136 -13.22 -4.39 -9.54
CA PRO A 136 -13.14 -5.70 -8.94
C PRO A 136 -12.38 -5.61 -7.62
N ALA A 137 -12.88 -6.28 -6.58
CA ALA A 137 -12.19 -6.37 -5.30
C ALA A 137 -10.76 -6.87 -5.53
N MET A 138 -9.79 -6.30 -4.84
CA MET A 138 -8.37 -6.61 -5.05
C MET A 138 -7.77 -7.11 -3.74
N VAL A 139 -6.80 -8.03 -3.83
CA VAL A 139 -6.07 -8.57 -2.68
C VAL A 139 -4.61 -8.17 -2.79
N MET A 140 -4.09 -7.58 -1.71
CA MET A 140 -2.67 -7.27 -1.56
C MET A 140 -1.96 -8.46 -0.91
N THR A 141 -0.77 -8.78 -1.39
CA THR A 141 0.10 -9.80 -0.84
C THR A 141 1.53 -9.29 -0.85
N THR A 142 2.19 -9.39 0.29
CA THR A 142 3.62 -9.09 0.43
C THR A 142 4.41 -10.38 0.28
N VAL A 143 5.49 -10.35 -0.47
CA VAL A 143 6.42 -11.46 -0.67
C VAL A 143 7.86 -10.96 -0.52
N PRO A 144 8.85 -11.83 -0.26
CA PRO A 144 10.25 -11.43 -0.34
C PRO A 144 10.57 -10.80 -1.70
N LEU A 145 11.30 -9.69 -1.71
CA LEU A 145 11.62 -8.96 -2.93
C LEU A 145 12.26 -9.85 -4.05
N PRO A 146 13.18 -10.78 -3.76
CA PRO A 146 13.71 -11.70 -4.79
C PRO A 146 12.63 -12.59 -5.42
N SER A 147 11.64 -13.01 -4.63
CA SER A 147 10.51 -13.82 -5.08
C SER A 147 9.58 -13.02 -5.99
N CYS A 148 9.38 -11.72 -5.74
CA CYS A 148 8.53 -10.86 -6.57
C CYS A 148 8.95 -10.83 -8.04
N SER A 149 10.26 -10.66 -8.30
CA SER A 149 10.80 -10.67 -9.67
C SER A 149 10.68 -12.05 -10.33
N THR A 150 10.93 -13.11 -9.57
CA THR A 150 10.83 -14.50 -10.06
C THR A 150 9.39 -14.86 -10.41
N LEU A 151 8.42 -14.48 -9.57
CA LEU A 151 7.00 -14.65 -9.82
C LEU A 151 6.57 -13.92 -11.08
N PHE A 152 6.97 -12.66 -11.25
CA PHE A 152 6.68 -11.92 -12.47
C PHE A 152 7.20 -12.64 -13.73
N GLN A 153 8.46 -13.12 -13.72
CA GLN A 153 9.00 -13.89 -14.83
C GLN A 153 8.20 -15.17 -15.08
N HIS A 154 7.80 -15.88 -14.03
CA HIS A 154 6.95 -17.07 -14.16
C HIS A 154 5.62 -16.73 -14.86
N PHE A 155 4.94 -15.65 -14.46
CA PHE A 155 3.70 -15.24 -15.11
C PHE A 155 3.88 -14.85 -16.58
N VAL A 156 4.99 -14.17 -16.91
CA VAL A 156 5.29 -13.76 -18.29
C VAL A 156 5.59 -14.95 -19.20
N TYR A 157 6.33 -15.96 -18.72
CA TYR A 157 6.79 -17.07 -19.56
C TYR A 157 5.88 -18.30 -19.49
N ALA A 158 5.40 -18.67 -18.31
CA ALA A 158 4.60 -19.89 -18.11
C ALA A 158 3.10 -19.63 -18.12
N CYS A 159 2.65 -18.42 -17.71
CA CYS A 159 1.23 -18.09 -17.61
C CYS A 159 0.75 -17.10 -18.69
N GLN A 160 1.51 -16.92 -19.77
CA GLN A 160 1.16 -16.03 -20.89
C GLN A 160 -0.26 -16.25 -21.46
N PRO A 161 -0.77 -17.50 -21.59
CA PRO A 161 -2.14 -17.73 -22.05
C PRO A 161 -3.21 -17.10 -21.15
N PHE A 162 -2.90 -16.88 -19.87
CA PHE A 162 -3.82 -16.33 -18.87
C PHE A 162 -3.55 -14.86 -18.59
N TRP A 163 -2.30 -14.43 -18.66
CA TRP A 163 -1.85 -13.09 -18.29
C TRP A 163 -0.99 -12.46 -19.38
N CYS A 164 -1.30 -11.21 -19.72
CA CYS A 164 -0.51 -10.41 -20.64
C CYS A 164 0.13 -9.23 -19.90
N HIS A 165 1.44 -9.05 -20.10
CA HIS A 165 2.15 -7.88 -19.58
C HIS A 165 1.73 -6.63 -20.36
N ARG A 166 1.30 -5.59 -19.65
CA ARG A 166 0.77 -4.36 -20.24
C ARG A 166 1.77 -3.23 -20.25
N HIS A 167 2.46 -3.00 -19.13
CA HIS A 167 3.51 -2.01 -19.05
C HIS A 167 4.41 -2.22 -17.83
N THR A 168 5.61 -1.66 -17.92
CA THR A 168 6.51 -1.45 -16.79
C THR A 168 6.77 0.04 -16.66
N VAL A 169 6.68 0.54 -15.43
CA VAL A 169 6.88 1.95 -15.08
C VAL A 169 7.91 2.02 -13.96
N THR A 170 8.86 2.93 -14.07
CA THR A 170 9.93 3.10 -13.09
C THR A 170 10.10 4.56 -12.69
N VAL A 171 10.61 4.74 -11.48
CA VAL A 171 11.24 5.98 -11.03
C VAL A 171 12.68 5.61 -10.73
N PRO A 172 13.65 5.87 -11.62
CA PRO A 172 15.00 5.33 -11.46
C PRO A 172 15.88 6.12 -10.48
N SER A 173 15.59 7.40 -10.26
CA SER A 173 16.42 8.26 -9.40
C SER A 173 15.60 9.41 -8.81
N GLY A 174 14.61 9.04 -7.99
CA GLY A 174 13.85 10.01 -7.24
C GLY A 174 14.67 10.62 -6.10
N MET A 175 14.27 11.81 -5.67
CA MET A 175 14.86 12.55 -4.55
C MET A 175 13.95 12.46 -3.33
N VAL A 176 14.56 12.46 -2.13
CA VAL A 176 13.84 12.47 -0.86
C VAL A 176 14.20 13.74 -0.08
N TYR A 177 13.19 14.43 0.42
CA TYR A 177 13.32 15.62 1.25
C TYR A 177 12.60 15.41 2.58
N ASP A 178 13.20 15.84 3.68
CA ASP A 178 12.48 16.07 4.94
C ASP A 178 12.06 17.56 4.98
N VAL A 179 10.80 17.82 5.31
CA VAL A 179 10.18 19.16 5.34
C VAL A 179 9.27 19.26 6.55
N GLY A 180 9.80 19.77 7.66
CA GLY A 180 9.10 19.76 8.95
C GLY A 180 8.69 18.34 9.35
N ASP A 181 7.40 18.14 9.60
CA ASP A 181 6.81 16.83 9.97
C ASP A 181 6.51 15.93 8.76
N PHE A 182 6.88 16.36 7.55
CA PHE A 182 6.64 15.61 6.33
C PHE A 182 7.94 15.08 5.73
N ARG A 183 7.84 13.93 5.09
CA ARG A 183 8.84 13.43 4.16
C ARG A 183 8.27 13.36 2.76
N VAL A 184 8.97 13.95 1.82
CA VAL A 184 8.53 14.08 0.43
C VAL A 184 9.48 13.32 -0.47
N ARG A 185 8.97 12.30 -1.15
CA ARG A 185 9.70 11.57 -2.19
C ARG A 185 9.17 12.00 -3.56
N VAL A 186 10.01 12.59 -4.38
CA VAL A 186 9.63 13.09 -5.72
C VAL A 186 10.48 12.42 -6.79
N GLY A 187 9.89 12.09 -7.94
CA GLY A 187 10.66 11.53 -9.05
C GLY A 187 9.92 11.51 -10.38
N ASP A 188 10.70 11.43 -11.46
CA ASP A 188 10.18 11.26 -12.81
C ASP A 188 9.72 9.83 -13.05
N VAL A 189 8.50 9.70 -13.57
CA VAL A 189 7.88 8.44 -13.92
C VAL A 189 8.13 8.15 -15.39
N ARG A 190 8.78 7.03 -15.68
CA ARG A 190 9.10 6.58 -17.04
C ARG A 190 8.50 5.21 -17.27
N GLN A 191 7.77 5.05 -18.36
CA GLN A 191 7.43 3.72 -18.85
C GLN A 191 8.64 3.16 -19.59
N THR A 192 9.06 1.95 -19.27
CA THR A 192 10.18 1.25 -19.93
C THR A 192 9.70 0.15 -20.87
N ALA A 193 8.52 -0.41 -20.62
CA ALA A 193 7.88 -1.41 -21.47
C ALA A 193 6.38 -1.11 -21.64
N PRO A 194 5.76 -1.44 -22.79
CA PRO A 194 6.38 -2.00 -24.00
C PRO A 194 7.16 -0.97 -24.82
N THR A 195 6.88 0.31 -24.63
CA THR A 195 7.56 1.41 -25.32
C THR A 195 8.07 2.40 -24.29
N ALA A 196 9.34 2.81 -24.44
CA ALA A 196 9.95 3.81 -23.58
C ALA A 196 9.27 5.17 -23.77
N ARG A 197 8.74 5.76 -22.69
CA ARG A 197 8.18 7.11 -22.70
C ARG A 197 8.13 7.72 -21.32
N VAL A 198 8.31 9.04 -21.26
CA VAL A 198 8.02 9.82 -20.06
C VAL A 198 6.52 9.80 -19.79
N ARG A 199 6.12 9.63 -18.53
CA ARG A 199 4.73 9.62 -18.10
C ARG A 199 4.35 10.83 -17.28
N GLY A 200 5.28 11.38 -16.51
CA GLY A 200 4.99 12.48 -15.60
C GLY A 200 5.92 12.50 -14.41
N THR A 201 5.45 13.14 -13.34
CA THR A 201 6.13 13.21 -12.05
C THR A 201 5.25 12.56 -11.00
N VAL A 202 5.85 11.76 -10.12
CA VAL A 202 5.17 11.23 -8.92
C VAL A 202 5.73 11.92 -7.69
N VAL A 203 4.86 12.21 -6.74
CA VAL A 203 5.20 12.76 -5.44
C VAL A 203 4.52 11.91 -4.39
N GLU A 204 5.28 11.32 -3.50
CA GLU A 204 4.77 10.72 -2.28
C GLU A 204 5.04 11.69 -1.13
N VAL A 205 4.02 11.95 -0.34
CA VAL A 205 4.09 12.76 0.89
C VAL A 205 3.75 11.83 2.05
N GLU A 206 4.67 11.70 2.97
CA GLU A 206 4.59 10.89 4.17
C GLU A 206 4.47 11.83 5.38
N TRP A 207 3.45 11.65 6.21
CA TRP A 207 3.37 12.29 7.51
C TRP A 207 4.19 11.51 8.54
N ARG A 208 5.08 12.19 9.26
CA ARG A 208 6.00 11.61 10.26
C ARG A 208 5.69 12.02 11.70
N GLY A 209 4.56 12.70 11.92
CA GLY A 209 4.12 12.99 13.28
C GLY A 209 3.63 11.74 14.03
N PRO A 210 3.24 11.88 15.31
CA PRO A 210 2.68 10.78 16.08
C PRO A 210 1.42 10.20 15.44
N THR A 211 1.29 8.87 15.45
CA THR A 211 0.14 8.16 14.89
C THR A 211 -0.32 7.02 15.78
N LEU A 212 -1.63 6.80 15.79
CA LEU A 212 -2.30 5.64 16.36
C LEU A 212 -1.84 4.36 15.65
N ALA A 213 -1.67 4.39 14.32
CA ALA A 213 -1.11 3.26 13.58
C ALA A 213 0.24 2.80 14.15
N ALA A 214 1.15 3.73 14.44
CA ALA A 214 2.45 3.42 15.03
C ALA A 214 2.35 2.88 16.45
N ALA A 215 1.45 3.43 17.27
CA ALA A 215 1.19 2.92 18.60
C ALA A 215 0.67 1.47 18.56
N ILE A 216 -0.27 1.17 17.67
CA ILE A 216 -0.84 -0.17 17.48
C ILE A 216 0.24 -1.17 17.03
N ALA A 217 1.04 -0.83 16.02
CA ALA A 217 2.08 -1.73 15.51
C ALA A 217 3.18 -1.99 16.54
N ALA A 218 3.64 -0.95 17.25
CA ALA A 218 4.66 -1.11 18.29
C ALA A 218 4.21 -2.07 19.39
N GLN A 219 2.94 -2.00 19.81
CA GLN A 219 2.37 -2.91 20.80
C GLN A 219 2.18 -4.32 20.28
N PHE A 220 1.78 -4.46 19.01
CA PHE A 220 1.64 -5.75 18.36
C PHE A 220 3.00 -6.50 18.32
N LEU A 221 4.07 -5.81 17.91
CA LEU A 221 5.42 -6.36 17.91
C LEU A 221 5.90 -6.70 19.33
N HIS A 222 5.65 -5.83 20.30
CA HIS A 222 6.04 -6.07 21.69
C HIS A 222 5.42 -7.35 22.25
N ARG A 223 4.12 -7.60 21.97
CA ARG A 223 3.45 -8.83 22.41
C ARG A 223 3.91 -10.08 21.67
N GLN A 224 4.25 -9.99 20.40
CA GLN A 224 4.82 -11.13 19.66
C GLN A 224 6.15 -11.58 20.28
N HIS A 225 7.00 -10.64 20.69
CA HIS A 225 8.28 -10.98 21.32
C HIS A 225 8.11 -11.55 22.75
N ALA A 226 7.15 -11.02 23.53
CA ALA A 226 6.89 -11.54 24.88
C ALA A 226 6.36 -12.99 24.88
N GLY A 227 5.62 -13.40 23.84
CA GLY A 227 5.11 -14.77 23.71
C GLY A 227 6.16 -15.82 23.31
N ASN A 228 7.34 -15.39 22.84
CA ASN A 228 8.40 -16.26 22.31
C ASN A 228 9.65 -16.36 23.21
N ALA A 229 9.64 -15.75 24.40
CA ALA A 229 10.75 -15.88 25.33
C ALA A 229 10.82 -17.32 25.88
N PRO A 230 11.91 -18.08 25.67
CA PRO A 230 12.05 -19.38 26.30
C PRO A 230 12.16 -19.18 27.81
N GLU A 231 11.33 -19.87 28.58
CA GLU A 231 11.50 -20.04 30.02
C GLU A 231 12.80 -20.85 30.27
N SER A 232 13.95 -20.19 30.15
CA SER A 232 15.18 -20.69 30.75
C SER A 232 15.08 -20.41 32.25
N GLY A 233 14.53 -21.36 32.98
CA GLY A 233 14.62 -21.38 34.43
C GLY A 233 16.08 -21.55 34.84
N GLU A 234 16.65 -20.51 35.45
CA GLU A 234 17.55 -20.56 36.60
C GLU A 234 17.97 -19.12 36.94
N GLY A 235 17.89 -18.80 38.24
CA GLY A 235 17.69 -17.43 38.70
C GLY A 235 18.92 -16.54 38.76
N ALA A 236 18.65 -15.24 38.80
CA ALA A 236 19.44 -14.26 39.53
C ALA A 236 18.61 -12.98 39.66
N ASP A 237 18.47 -12.52 40.90
CA ASP A 237 17.93 -11.22 41.28
C ASP A 237 18.56 -10.09 40.45
N ALA A 238 17.72 -9.30 39.79
CA ALA A 238 18.07 -7.96 39.35
C ALA A 238 16.80 -7.11 39.31
N ASP A 239 16.74 -6.19 40.26
CA ASP A 239 15.84 -5.05 40.26
C ASP A 239 15.91 -4.33 38.91
N ASP A 240 14.82 -4.33 38.14
CA ASP A 240 14.61 -3.34 37.09
C ASP A 240 13.21 -2.74 37.23
N ASP A 241 13.17 -1.72 38.08
CA ASP A 241 12.12 -0.73 38.20
C ASP A 241 12.08 0.12 36.92
N SER A 242 11.49 -0.45 35.87
CA SER A 242 10.99 0.30 34.72
C SER A 242 9.49 0.08 34.60
N GLY A 243 8.78 0.55 35.63
CA GLY A 243 7.36 0.89 35.55
C GLY A 243 7.12 2.05 34.59
N ILE A 244 7.42 1.85 33.30
CA ILE A 244 6.72 2.58 32.25
C ILE A 244 5.41 1.82 32.08
N ASP A 245 4.38 2.41 32.64
CA ASP A 245 2.99 2.02 32.54
C ASP A 245 2.61 1.72 31.08
N VAL A 246 2.68 0.44 30.67
CA VAL A 246 2.25 -0.06 29.36
C VAL A 246 0.71 -0.17 29.29
N MET A 247 -0.04 0.55 30.13
CA MET A 247 -1.51 0.67 30.11
C MET A 247 -2.08 1.48 28.93
N PHE A 248 -1.30 1.84 27.91
CA PHE A 248 -1.82 2.61 26.76
C PHE A 248 -2.33 1.74 25.61
N LEU A 249 -3.12 0.71 25.89
CA LEU A 249 -4.24 0.38 25.00
C LEU A 249 -5.49 0.85 25.71
N PRO A 250 -6.05 2.02 25.36
CA PRO A 250 -7.36 2.37 25.86
C PRO A 250 -8.30 1.28 25.39
N GLU A 251 -9.01 0.67 26.34
CA GLU A 251 -10.16 -0.21 26.14
C GLU A 251 -11.30 0.46 25.33
N GLY A 252 -11.05 1.61 24.71
CA GLY A 252 -11.96 2.40 23.89
C GLY A 252 -11.45 2.77 22.49
N ILE A 253 -10.29 2.28 22.02
CA ILE A 253 -9.89 2.51 20.62
C ILE A 253 -10.68 1.57 19.70
N ALA A 254 -11.53 2.16 18.87
CA ALA A 254 -12.32 1.49 17.85
C ALA A 254 -11.66 1.59 16.47
N GLU A 255 -12.06 0.73 15.53
CA GLU A 255 -11.63 0.84 14.13
C GLU A 255 -12.00 2.19 13.51
N ALA A 256 -13.08 2.82 14.00
CA ALA A 256 -13.49 4.15 13.58
C ALA A 256 -12.47 5.24 13.95
N ASP A 257 -11.70 5.06 15.03
CA ASP A 257 -10.63 5.99 15.42
C ASP A 257 -9.45 5.90 14.45
N VAL A 258 -9.14 4.68 13.99
CA VAL A 258 -8.14 4.47 12.92
C VAL A 258 -8.62 5.16 11.65
N ASP A 259 -9.86 4.94 11.23
CA ASP A 259 -10.40 5.59 10.03
C ASP A 259 -10.41 7.14 10.16
N ALA A 260 -10.69 7.67 11.34
CA ALA A 260 -10.64 9.10 11.64
C ALA A 260 -9.21 9.66 11.57
N GLU A 261 -8.22 8.93 12.07
CA GLU A 261 -6.80 9.30 11.94
C GLU A 261 -6.39 9.37 10.46
N TYR A 262 -6.66 8.32 9.68
CA TYR A 262 -6.32 8.31 8.25
C TYR A 262 -6.99 9.48 7.51
N ALA A 263 -8.23 9.81 7.85
CA ALA A 263 -8.93 10.97 7.28
C ALA A 263 -8.29 12.31 7.69
N ALA A 264 -7.88 12.45 8.96
CA ALA A 264 -7.22 13.64 9.48
C ALA A 264 -5.85 13.85 8.84
N VAL A 265 -5.03 12.80 8.76
CA VAL A 265 -3.71 12.86 8.11
C VAL A 265 -3.84 13.14 6.62
N ALA A 266 -4.84 12.53 5.95
CA ALA A 266 -5.15 12.86 4.56
C ALA A 266 -5.48 14.34 4.36
N ALA A 267 -6.20 14.97 5.30
CA ALA A 267 -6.49 16.40 5.26
C ALA A 267 -5.22 17.25 5.41
N LEU A 268 -4.34 16.89 6.35
CA LEU A 268 -3.04 17.56 6.53
C LEU A 268 -2.18 17.49 5.27
N ILE A 269 -2.11 16.31 4.65
CA ILE A 269 -1.33 16.13 3.42
C ILE A 269 -1.94 16.89 2.24
N ARG A 270 -3.28 16.98 2.15
CA ARG A 270 -3.94 17.82 1.14
C ARG A 270 -3.68 19.30 1.36
N GLU A 271 -3.61 19.76 2.60
CA GLU A 271 -3.22 21.13 2.91
C GLU A 271 -1.77 21.40 2.49
N PHE A 272 -0.84 20.51 2.85
CA PHE A 272 0.55 20.54 2.41
C PHE A 272 0.63 20.63 0.88
N TRP A 273 -0.07 19.75 0.17
CA TRP A 273 -0.13 19.73 -1.29
C TRP A 273 -0.73 21.02 -1.87
N GLY A 274 -1.81 21.52 -1.25
CA GLY A 274 -2.48 22.76 -1.63
C GLY A 274 -1.56 23.98 -1.58
N ARG A 275 -0.65 24.05 -0.60
CA ARG A 275 0.37 25.11 -0.50
C ARG A 275 1.38 25.10 -1.65
N LEU A 276 1.63 23.93 -2.26
CA LEU A 276 2.45 23.85 -3.47
C LEU A 276 1.72 24.41 -4.69
N GLY A 277 0.38 24.54 -4.67
CA GLY A 277 -0.42 25.13 -5.76
C GLY A 277 -0.31 24.39 -7.09
N ILE A 278 -0.02 23.09 -7.06
CA ILE A 278 0.17 22.26 -8.26
C ILE A 278 -1.19 21.69 -8.68
N GLU A 279 -1.67 22.13 -9.84
CA GLU A 279 -2.94 21.71 -10.39
C GLU A 279 -2.81 20.48 -11.31
N GLY A 280 -3.91 19.78 -11.55
CA GLY A 280 -3.98 18.66 -12.49
C GLY A 280 -3.33 17.36 -12.01
N ALA A 281 -2.89 17.29 -10.76
CA ALA A 281 -2.39 16.06 -10.16
C ALA A 281 -3.53 15.09 -9.86
N ARG A 282 -3.33 13.82 -10.22
CA ARG A 282 -4.14 12.72 -9.74
C ARG A 282 -3.70 12.38 -8.31
N GLU A 283 -4.66 12.05 -7.46
CA GLU A 283 -4.44 11.76 -6.04
C GLU A 283 -4.80 10.30 -5.72
N ALA A 284 -3.97 9.65 -4.92
CA ALA A 284 -4.22 8.35 -4.30
C ALA A 284 -3.81 8.41 -2.81
N ILE A 285 -4.76 8.79 -1.95
CA ILE A 285 -4.58 8.89 -0.50
C ILE A 285 -5.45 7.86 0.22
N LEU A 286 -6.76 8.07 0.20
CA LEU A 286 -7.75 7.18 0.81
C LEU A 286 -8.21 6.13 -0.21
N VAL A 287 -7.28 5.31 -0.68
CA VAL A 287 -7.61 4.20 -1.60
C VAL A 287 -8.35 3.09 -0.85
N PRO A 288 -9.11 2.22 -1.53
CA PRO A 288 -9.77 1.10 -0.88
C PRO A 288 -8.79 0.24 -0.08
N ASP A 289 -9.25 -0.26 1.07
CA ASP A 289 -8.48 -1.07 2.01
C ASP A 289 -7.30 -0.35 2.71
N VAL A 290 -7.16 0.98 2.61
CA VAL A 290 -6.16 1.69 3.42
C VAL A 290 -6.39 1.49 4.92
N GLY A 291 -5.31 1.27 5.68
CA GLY A 291 -5.35 1.02 7.12
C GLY A 291 -5.94 -0.34 7.51
N LYS A 292 -6.18 -1.24 6.55
CA LYS A 292 -6.77 -2.56 6.81
C LYS A 292 -5.89 -3.42 7.72
N GLU A 293 -4.58 -3.40 7.52
CA GLU A 293 -3.60 -4.16 8.30
C GLU A 293 -3.56 -3.63 9.74
N VAL A 294 -3.53 -2.31 9.92
CA VAL A 294 -3.60 -1.66 11.24
C VAL A 294 -4.88 -2.06 11.99
N LYS A 295 -6.04 -2.04 11.32
CA LYS A 295 -7.31 -2.51 11.91
C LYS A 295 -7.28 -4.00 12.25
N ALA A 296 -6.64 -4.82 11.41
CA ALA A 296 -6.47 -6.25 11.70
C ALA A 296 -5.56 -6.49 12.92
N GLN A 297 -4.46 -5.74 13.05
CA GLN A 297 -3.59 -5.78 14.23
C GLN A 297 -4.34 -5.34 15.49
N LEU A 298 -5.11 -4.26 15.43
CA LEU A 298 -5.97 -3.80 16.53
C LEU A 298 -6.95 -4.89 16.98
N ARG A 299 -7.66 -5.53 16.03
CA ARG A 299 -8.56 -6.65 16.34
C ARG A 299 -7.85 -7.82 17.03
N ARG A 300 -6.64 -8.18 16.58
CA ARG A 300 -5.83 -9.23 17.20
C ARG A 300 -5.43 -8.87 18.63
N LEU A 301 -4.99 -7.62 18.86
CA LEU A 301 -4.65 -7.11 20.19
C LEU A 301 -5.86 -7.15 21.14
N GLN A 302 -7.05 -6.78 20.66
CA GLN A 302 -8.29 -6.80 21.44
C GLN A 302 -8.73 -8.22 21.80
N VAL A 303 -8.63 -9.18 20.87
CA VAL A 303 -8.96 -10.59 21.14
C VAL A 303 -8.00 -11.19 22.16
N GLN A 304 -6.69 -10.97 22.00
CA GLN A 304 -5.69 -11.46 22.94
C GLN A 304 -5.84 -10.85 24.34
N GLY A 305 -6.16 -9.55 24.43
CA GLY A 305 -6.44 -8.89 25.71
C GLY A 305 -7.61 -9.54 26.47
N LYS A 306 -8.61 -10.05 25.74
CA LYS A 306 -9.76 -10.77 26.32
C LYS A 306 -9.48 -12.25 26.63
N GLN A 307 -8.49 -12.85 25.97
CA GLN A 307 -8.13 -14.28 26.11
C GLN A 307 -7.03 -14.56 27.14
N SER A 308 -6.57 -13.56 27.90
CA SER A 308 -5.60 -13.68 29.00
C SER A 308 -6.07 -14.55 30.20
N LEU A 309 -7.06 -15.44 30.02
CA LEU A 309 -7.56 -16.38 31.03
C LEU A 309 -7.59 -17.86 30.57
N GLY A 310 -6.93 -18.23 29.46
CA GLY A 310 -6.76 -19.67 29.23
C GLY A 310 -6.11 -20.10 27.92
N VAL A 311 -5.17 -21.03 28.08
CA VAL A 311 -4.65 -22.01 27.11
C VAL A 311 -3.46 -21.56 26.27
N THR A 312 -2.31 -22.12 26.65
CA THR A 312 -1.04 -22.18 25.94
C THR A 312 -1.08 -23.24 24.85
N GLY A 313 -0.81 -22.84 23.61
CA GLY A 313 -0.55 -23.73 22.48
C GLY A 313 0.72 -23.27 21.77
N ALA A 314 1.84 -23.89 22.10
CA ALA A 314 3.13 -23.60 21.49
C ALA A 314 3.12 -23.99 20.01
N THR A 315 3.43 -23.03 19.13
CA THR A 315 3.72 -23.30 17.72
C THR A 315 5.23 -23.18 17.54
N GLU A 316 5.83 -24.15 16.85
CA GLU A 316 7.28 -24.26 16.64
C GLU A 316 7.89 -23.01 15.98
N PRO A 317 9.15 -22.67 16.29
CA PRO A 317 9.83 -21.53 15.68
C PRO A 317 10.10 -21.81 14.19
N GLN A 318 9.36 -21.12 13.31
CA GLN A 318 9.71 -21.03 11.90
C GLN A 318 10.92 -20.10 11.71
N PRO A 319 11.88 -20.47 10.84
CA PRO A 319 13.09 -19.67 10.64
C PRO A 319 12.81 -18.42 9.80
N GLU A 320 13.41 -17.29 10.19
CA GLU A 320 13.53 -16.04 9.43
C GLU A 320 12.22 -15.47 8.85
N GLU A 321 11.13 -15.48 9.63
CA GLU A 321 9.93 -14.74 9.25
C GLU A 321 10.17 -13.23 9.45
N ASP A 322 9.85 -12.44 8.43
CA ASP A 322 9.96 -10.98 8.45
C ASP A 322 9.18 -10.41 9.65
N PRO A 323 9.81 -9.58 10.51
CA PRO A 323 9.16 -9.05 11.71
C PRO A 323 7.94 -8.17 11.38
N ASP A 324 7.87 -7.56 10.19
CA ASP A 324 6.73 -6.75 9.77
C ASP A 324 6.35 -7.02 8.31
N PRO A 325 5.60 -8.11 8.03
CA PRO A 325 5.21 -8.49 6.66
C PRO A 325 4.19 -7.50 6.05
N ASP A 326 3.57 -6.67 6.88
CA ASP A 326 2.56 -5.69 6.50
C ASP A 326 3.17 -4.29 6.24
N ALA A 327 4.48 -4.12 6.45
CA ALA A 327 5.19 -2.87 6.22
C ALA A 327 5.01 -2.36 4.78
N GLY A 328 4.61 -1.09 4.64
CA GLY A 328 4.50 -0.44 3.33
C GLY A 328 3.33 -0.89 2.46
N VAL A 329 2.44 -1.74 2.97
CA VAL A 329 1.27 -2.24 2.22
C VAL A 329 0.36 -1.10 1.74
N ASP A 330 0.12 -0.08 2.57
CA ASP A 330 -0.72 1.06 2.21
C ASP A 330 -0.10 1.96 1.14
N VAL A 331 1.20 2.28 1.24
CA VAL A 331 1.89 3.04 0.19
C VAL A 331 1.91 2.24 -1.12
N ALA A 332 2.06 0.92 -1.04
CA ALA A 332 2.01 0.06 -2.21
C ALA A 332 0.65 0.09 -2.90
N ARG A 333 -0.47 0.05 -2.15
CA ARG A 333 -1.82 0.22 -2.71
C ARG A 333 -1.98 1.56 -3.41
N GLN A 334 -1.50 2.64 -2.80
CA GLN A 334 -1.60 3.98 -3.37
C GLN A 334 -0.82 4.11 -4.68
N PHE A 335 0.44 3.64 -4.74
CA PHE A 335 1.22 3.61 -5.98
C PHE A 335 0.56 2.74 -7.06
N MET A 336 0.07 1.57 -6.68
CA MET A 336 -0.57 0.67 -7.64
C MET A 336 -1.90 1.25 -8.14
N GLU A 337 -2.63 2.01 -7.33
CA GLU A 337 -3.83 2.71 -7.80
C GLU A 337 -3.48 3.89 -8.72
N ILE A 338 -2.43 4.66 -8.41
CA ILE A 338 -2.05 5.80 -9.23
C ILE A 338 -1.51 5.38 -10.61
N PHE A 339 -0.75 4.27 -10.67
CA PHE A 339 -0.12 3.76 -11.89
C PHE A 339 -1.02 2.87 -12.75
N ARG A 340 -2.29 2.68 -12.37
CA ARG A 340 -3.33 2.13 -13.26
C ARG A 340 -3.71 3.15 -14.35
N PHE A 341 -2.79 3.39 -15.28
CA PHE A 341 -3.01 4.25 -16.42
C PHE A 341 -4.07 3.68 -17.36
N ASN A 342 -4.99 4.52 -17.83
CA ASN A 342 -6.02 4.20 -18.84
C ASN A 342 -6.97 3.06 -18.42
N ARG A 343 -7.67 3.23 -17.29
CA ARG A 343 -8.86 2.43 -16.99
C ARG A 343 -9.92 2.58 -18.07
#